data_AF-A0A7C4WSC3-F1
#
_entry.id   AF-A0A7C4WSC3-F1
#
_cell.length_a   1.000
_cell.length_b   1.000
_cell.length_c   1.000
_cell.angle_alpha   90.00
_cell.angle_beta   90.00
_cell.angle_gamma   90.00
#
_symmetry.space_group_name_H-M   'P 1'
#
loop_
_entity.id
_entity.type
_entity.pdbx_description
1 polymer ?
#
loop_
_entity_poly.entity_id
_entity_poly.type
_entity_poly.pdbx_seq_one_letter_code
_entity_poly.pdbx_strand_id
1 'polypeptide(L)'
;MDQRTRQEWMGVLARAKVEELEEIWNLLRGKPTYYFIRPPETGLIMIRGRTGGTGLPFHLGEVTVTRCTLQVEEGFQGMAYVLGRDHRHAELAALFDALLQDPSQHLFLMEFVIRRIRRKI
;
A
#
# COMPACT_ATOMS: atom_id res chain seq x y z
N MET A 1 -9.87 -13.40 6.13
CA MET A 1 -10.03 -11.93 6.26
C MET A 1 -10.91 -11.45 5.13
N ASP A 2 -11.79 -10.46 5.37
CA ASP A 2 -12.72 -9.96 4.33
C ASP A 2 -11.99 -9.09 3.28
N GLN A 3 -12.41 -9.16 2.02
CA GLN A 3 -11.78 -8.45 0.91
C GLN A 3 -11.89 -6.93 1.07
N ARG A 4 -13.00 -6.44 1.62
CA ARG A 4 -13.23 -5.01 1.83
C ARG A 4 -12.27 -4.43 2.85
N THR A 5 -12.01 -5.15 3.95
CA THR A 5 -11.06 -4.73 4.98
C THR A 5 -9.66 -4.51 4.40
N ARG A 6 -9.20 -5.44 3.54
CA ARG A 6 -7.90 -5.31 2.88
C ARG A 6 -7.84 -4.10 1.94
N GLN A 7 -8.88 -3.91 1.12
CA GLN A 7 -8.97 -2.75 0.23
C GLN A 7 -8.91 -1.43 1.00
N GLU A 8 -9.56 -1.35 2.16
CA GLU A 8 -9.58 -0.15 3.00
C GLU A 8 -8.18 0.23 3.50
N TRP A 9 -7.42 -0.71 4.10
CA TRP A 9 -6.08 -0.38 4.57
C TRP A 9 -5.11 -0.12 3.41
N MET A 10 -5.25 -0.83 2.29
CA MET A 10 -4.39 -0.62 1.11
C MET A 10 -4.58 0.80 0.58
N GLY A 11 -5.82 1.29 0.57
CA GLY A 11 -6.12 2.68 0.21
C GLY A 11 -5.56 3.70 1.20
N VAL A 12 -5.49 3.39 2.49
CA VAL A 12 -4.82 4.25 3.49
C VAL A 12 -3.32 4.27 3.25
N LEU A 13 -2.68 3.11 3.11
CA LEU A 13 -1.23 2.98 2.87
C LEU A 13 -0.81 3.69 1.58
N ALA A 14 -1.58 3.57 0.49
CA ALA A 14 -1.27 4.21 -0.79
C ALA A 14 -1.32 5.75 -0.75
N ARG A 15 -2.08 6.34 0.18
CA ARG A 15 -2.21 7.80 0.36
C ARG A 15 -1.37 8.35 1.50
N ALA A 16 -0.72 7.48 2.28
CA ALA A 16 0.14 7.87 3.37
C ALA A 16 1.33 8.68 2.85
N LYS A 17 1.89 9.55 3.70
CA LYS A 17 3.21 10.11 3.46
C LYS A 17 4.28 9.07 3.77
N VAL A 18 5.31 8.96 2.94
CA VAL A 18 6.37 7.95 3.12
C VAL A 18 7.09 8.11 4.45
N GLU A 19 7.27 9.35 4.92
CA GLU A 19 7.93 9.65 6.19
C GLU A 19 7.17 9.04 7.37
N GLU A 20 5.84 9.01 7.32
CA GLU A 20 5.02 8.42 8.37
C GLU A 20 5.11 6.90 8.38
N LEU A 21 5.18 6.29 7.19
CA LEU A 21 5.39 4.84 7.07
C LEU A 21 6.78 4.46 7.61
N GLU A 22 7.81 5.25 7.32
CA GLU A 22 9.16 5.05 7.85
C GLU A 22 9.22 5.20 9.36
N GLU A 23 8.61 6.26 9.92
CA GLU A 23 8.53 6.45 11.37
C GLU A 23 7.90 5.23 12.06
N ILE A 24 6.76 4.76 11.56
CA ILE A 24 6.05 3.61 12.11
C ILE A 24 6.87 2.33 11.95
N TRP A 25 7.48 2.13 10.78
CA TRP A 25 8.34 0.99 10.50
C TRP A 25 9.54 0.95 11.45
N ASN A 26 10.18 2.08 11.70
CA ASN A 26 11.31 2.19 12.60
C ASN A 26 10.93 1.87 14.05
N LEU A 27 9.73 2.27 14.50
CA LEU A 27 9.19 1.96 15.83
C LEU A 27 8.80 0.49 16.00
N LEU A 28 8.53 -0.24 14.91
CA LEU A 28 8.17 -1.65 14.97
C LEU A 28 9.38 -2.50 15.42
N ARG A 29 9.20 -3.27 16.50
CA ARG A 29 10.16 -4.29 16.94
C ARG A 29 9.89 -5.60 16.21
N GLY A 30 10.92 -6.42 16.02
CA GLY A 30 10.78 -7.73 15.37
C GLY A 30 10.37 -7.60 13.90
N LYS A 31 11.10 -6.79 13.13
CA LYS A 31 10.86 -6.64 11.68
C LYS A 31 11.04 -8.01 11.01
N PRO A 32 10.08 -8.46 10.18
CA PRO A 32 10.19 -9.74 9.50
C PRO A 32 11.32 -9.71 8.48
N THR A 33 11.89 -10.88 8.18
CA THR A 33 12.60 -11.08 6.93
C THR A 33 11.58 -11.12 5.79
N TYR A 34 11.92 -10.54 4.65
CA TYR A 34 11.06 -10.58 3.47
C TYR A 34 11.89 -10.63 2.20
N TYR A 35 11.26 -11.07 1.12
CA TYR A 35 11.85 -11.14 -0.21
C TYR A 35 10.88 -10.59 -1.24
N PHE A 36 11.45 -9.95 -2.26
CA PHE A 36 10.68 -9.43 -3.38
C PHE A 36 10.24 -10.57 -4.30
N ILE A 37 8.94 -10.66 -4.55
CA ILE A 37 8.39 -11.39 -5.69
C ILE A 37 8.50 -10.49 -6.93
N ARG A 38 8.22 -9.20 -6.75
CA ARG A 38 8.48 -8.12 -7.70
C ARG A 38 9.03 -6.91 -6.94
N PRO A 39 10.26 -6.46 -7.21
CA PRO A 39 10.80 -5.27 -6.58
C PRO A 39 9.97 -4.04 -6.94
N PRO A 40 10.13 -2.92 -6.22
CA PRO A 40 9.47 -1.67 -6.60
C PRO A 40 9.78 -1.28 -8.04
N GLU A 41 8.74 -1.16 -8.85
CA GLU A 41 8.83 -0.82 -10.27
C GLU A 41 7.90 0.35 -10.58
N THR A 42 8.46 1.43 -11.12
CA THR A 42 7.67 2.57 -11.63
C THR A 42 7.27 2.34 -13.07
N GLY A 43 5.98 2.46 -13.35
CA GLY A 43 5.42 2.43 -14.69
C GLY A 43 4.35 3.51 -14.86
N LEU A 44 3.56 3.39 -15.92
CA LEU A 44 2.45 4.29 -16.23
C LEU A 44 1.13 3.52 -16.15
N ILE A 45 0.09 4.20 -15.66
CA ILE A 45 -1.30 3.74 -15.77
C ILE A 45 -2.13 4.78 -16.50
N MET A 46 -3.08 4.31 -17.30
CA MET A 46 -4.00 5.17 -18.03
C MET A 46 -5.13 5.66 -17.14
N ILE A 47 -5.28 6.97 -17.01
CA ILE A 47 -6.42 7.59 -16.34
C ILE A 47 -7.61 7.62 -17.30
N ARG A 48 -8.77 7.18 -16.79
CA ARG A 48 -10.05 7.29 -17.49
C ARG A 48 -10.91 8.36 -16.84
N GLY A 49 -11.26 9.38 -17.61
CA GLY A 49 -12.29 10.35 -17.24
C GLY A 49 -13.66 9.90 -17.74
N ARG A 50 -14.72 10.61 -17.35
CA ARG A 50 -16.08 10.45 -17.89
C ARG A 50 -16.63 11.81 -18.31
N THR A 51 -17.18 11.91 -19.52
CA THR A 51 -17.74 13.18 -20.03
C THR A 51 -18.81 13.70 -19.09
N GLY A 52 -18.69 14.96 -18.61
CA GLY A 52 -19.64 15.54 -17.65
C GLY A 52 -19.71 14.79 -16.31
N GLY A 53 -18.69 14.00 -15.94
CA GLY A 53 -18.61 13.25 -14.68
C GLY A 53 -19.32 11.89 -14.67
N THR A 54 -20.41 11.72 -15.45
CA THR A 54 -21.21 10.48 -15.47
C THR A 54 -21.36 9.85 -16.86
N GLY A 55 -20.96 10.56 -17.91
CA GLY A 55 -21.09 10.11 -19.29
C GLY A 55 -20.13 8.99 -19.69
N LEU A 56 -19.85 8.90 -21.00
CA LEU A 56 -18.99 7.87 -21.55
C LEU A 56 -17.54 8.02 -21.05
N PRO A 57 -16.83 6.89 -20.81
CA PRO A 57 -15.44 6.93 -20.42
C PRO A 57 -14.54 7.36 -21.59
N PHE A 58 -13.49 8.10 -21.29
CA PHE A 58 -12.44 8.48 -22.26
C PHE A 58 -11.06 8.45 -21.61
N HIS A 59 -10.00 8.33 -22.40
CA HIS A 59 -8.62 8.37 -21.91
C HIS A 59 -8.22 9.82 -21.62
N LEU A 60 -7.96 10.14 -20.36
CA LEU A 60 -7.59 11.49 -19.92
C LEU A 60 -6.07 11.73 -19.99
N GLY A 61 -5.28 10.65 -19.95
CA GLY A 61 -3.83 10.70 -19.97
C GLY A 61 -3.23 9.54 -19.18
N GLU A 62 -1.95 9.64 -18.84
CA GLU A 62 -1.22 8.64 -18.06
C GLU A 62 -0.64 9.28 -16.80
N VAL A 63 -0.53 8.48 -15.73
CA VAL A 63 0.20 8.86 -14.51
C VAL A 63 1.17 7.78 -14.10
N THR A 64 2.26 8.21 -13.46
CA THR A 64 3.23 7.30 -12.87
C THR A 64 2.63 6.57 -11.69
N VAL A 65 2.86 5.26 -11.62
CA VAL A 65 2.56 4.42 -10.47
C VAL A 65 3.77 3.55 -10.19
N THR A 66 4.11 3.41 -8.90
CA THR A 66 5.09 2.44 -8.44
C THR A 66 4.37 1.27 -7.80
N ARG A 67 4.65 0.05 -8.29
CA ARG A 67 4.08 -1.20 -7.79
C ARG A 67 5.16 -2.02 -7.10
N CYS A 68 4.79 -2.72 -6.04
CA CYS A 68 5.67 -3.63 -5.32
C CYS A 68 4.90 -4.89 -4.92
N THR A 69 5.56 -6.04 -4.93
CA THR A 69 4.99 -7.30 -4.43
C THR A 69 6.08 -8.10 -3.73
N LEU A 70 5.82 -8.49 -2.50
CA LEU A 70 6.79 -9.18 -1.66
C LEU A 70 6.09 -10.22 -0.80
N GLN A 71 6.89 -11.09 -0.19
CA GLN A 71 6.42 -12.05 0.78
C GLN A 71 7.32 -11.99 2.01
N VAL A 72 6.70 -11.97 3.19
CA VAL A 72 7.41 -12.11 4.46
C VAL A 72 7.66 -13.59 4.74
N GLU A 73 8.70 -13.90 5.52
CA GLU A 73 9.13 -15.27 5.83
C GLU A 73 8.01 -16.13 6.43
N GLU A 74 7.11 -15.50 7.19
CA GLU A 74 5.91 -16.11 7.79
C GLU A 74 4.85 -16.54 6.75
N GLY A 75 5.06 -16.25 5.46
CA GLY A 75 4.24 -16.74 4.35
C GLY A 75 3.20 -15.75 3.82
N PHE A 76 3.04 -14.58 4.44
CA PHE A 76 2.07 -13.57 3.99
C PHE A 76 2.62 -12.76 2.81
N GLN A 77 1.82 -12.64 1.75
CA GLN A 77 2.18 -11.87 0.56
C GLN A 77 1.54 -10.48 0.57
N GLY A 78 2.39 -9.47 0.45
CA GLY A 78 2.01 -8.06 0.42
C GLY A 78 2.09 -7.45 -0.98
N MET A 79 1.19 -6.51 -1.25
CA MET A 79 1.10 -5.81 -2.53
C MET A 79 0.87 -4.31 -2.32
N ALA A 80 1.46 -3.50 -3.18
CA ALA A 80 1.20 -2.07 -3.22
C ALA A 80 1.19 -1.52 -4.64
N TYR A 81 0.34 -0.50 -4.82
CA TYR A 81 0.31 0.39 -5.97
C TYR A 81 0.19 1.81 -5.43
N VAL A 82 1.22 2.62 -5.68
CA VAL A 82 1.33 3.97 -5.14
C VAL A 82 1.48 4.94 -6.30
N LEU A 83 0.73 6.05 -6.29
CA LEU A 83 0.91 7.11 -7.29
C LEU A 83 2.29 7.75 -7.16
N GLY A 84 2.91 8.03 -8.29
CA GLY A 84 4.25 8.59 -8.34
C GLY A 84 5.33 7.53 -8.54
N ARG A 85 6.53 7.87 -8.06
CA ARG A 85 7.80 7.17 -8.37
C ARG A 85 8.54 6.74 -7.10
N ASP A 86 7.88 6.80 -5.95
CA ASP A 86 8.50 6.49 -4.66
C ASP A 86 8.53 4.97 -4.45
N HIS A 87 9.72 4.40 -4.62
CA HIS A 87 9.99 2.98 -4.43
C HIS A 87 9.87 2.56 -2.97
N ARG A 88 10.31 3.43 -2.06
CA ARG A 88 10.32 3.14 -0.64
C ARG A 88 8.91 3.14 -0.06
N HIS A 89 8.06 4.07 -0.51
CA HIS A 89 6.63 4.06 -0.19
C HIS A 89 5.97 2.78 -0.68
N ALA A 90 6.19 2.38 -1.94
CA ALA A 90 5.61 1.15 -2.48
C ALA A 90 6.06 -0.11 -1.71
N GLU A 91 7.35 -0.18 -1.35
CA GLU A 91 7.90 -1.26 -0.53
C GLU A 91 7.25 -1.31 0.86
N LEU A 92 7.25 -0.20 1.60
CA LEU A 92 6.66 -0.13 2.95
C LEU A 92 5.17 -0.43 2.94
N ALA A 93 4.43 0.08 1.95
CA ALA A 93 3.01 -0.21 1.79
C ALA A 93 2.77 -1.72 1.55
N ALA A 94 3.62 -2.38 0.75
CA ALA A 94 3.53 -3.81 0.53
C ALA A 94 3.89 -4.61 1.80
N LEU A 95 4.90 -4.18 2.56
CA LEU A 95 5.24 -4.79 3.86
C LEU A 95 4.08 -4.72 4.85
N PHE A 96 3.48 -3.54 5.02
CA PHE A 96 2.35 -3.40 5.93
C PHE A 96 1.13 -4.17 5.45
N ASP A 97 0.88 -4.25 4.13
CA ASP A 97 -0.18 -5.12 3.59
C ASP A 97 0.07 -6.60 3.91
N ALA A 98 1.30 -7.09 3.82
CA ALA A 98 1.65 -8.45 4.23
C ALA A 98 1.41 -8.67 5.73
N LEU A 99 1.95 -7.78 6.57
CA LEU A 99 1.86 -7.89 8.03
C LEU A 99 0.42 -7.77 8.55
N LEU A 100 -0.41 -6.93 7.95
CA LEU A 100 -1.83 -6.78 8.32
C LEU A 100 -2.66 -8.04 8.04
N GLN A 101 -2.17 -8.97 7.22
CA GLN A 101 -2.84 -10.24 6.95
C GLN A 101 -2.60 -11.29 8.04
N ASP A 102 -1.57 -11.12 8.87
CA ASP A 102 -1.30 -12.01 10.00
C ASP A 102 -2.37 -11.83 11.10
N PRO A 103 -3.22 -12.85 11.37
CA PRO A 103 -4.26 -12.74 12.39
C PRO A 103 -3.72 -12.43 13.78
N SER A 104 -2.48 -12.83 14.10
CA SER A 104 -1.88 -12.62 15.41
C SER A 104 -1.48 -11.16 15.66
N GLN A 105 -1.18 -10.41 14.60
CA GLN A 105 -0.74 -9.02 14.66
C GLN A 105 -1.80 -8.03 14.12
N HIS A 106 -2.83 -8.54 13.44
CA HIS A 106 -3.83 -7.76 12.73
C HIS A 106 -4.43 -6.61 13.56
N LEU A 107 -4.97 -6.90 14.75
CA LEU A 107 -5.62 -5.89 15.59
C LEU A 107 -4.64 -4.80 16.05
N PHE A 108 -3.43 -5.21 16.42
CA PHE A 108 -2.38 -4.28 16.84
C PHE A 108 -1.98 -3.34 15.69
N LEU A 109 -1.71 -3.90 14.50
CA LEU A 109 -1.28 -3.13 13.34
C LEU A 109 -2.39 -2.23 12.79
N MET A 110 -3.65 -2.67 12.85
CA MET A 110 -4.79 -1.82 12.48
C MET A 110 -4.86 -0.54 13.33
N GLU A 111 -4.61 -0.63 14.63
CA GLU A 111 -4.61 0.53 15.52
C GLU A 111 -3.31 1.35 15.39
N PHE A 112 -2.15 0.68 15.45
CA PHE A 112 -0.84 1.32 15.48
C PHE A 112 -0.43 1.96 14.15
N VAL A 113 -0.80 1.33 13.03
CA VAL A 113 -0.45 1.78 11.68
C VAL A 113 -1.64 2.49 11.04
N ILE A 114 -2.72 1.75 10.76
CA ILE A 114 -3.79 2.22 9.87
C ILE A 114 -4.58 3.37 10.49
N ARG A 115 -5.00 3.24 11.75
CA ARG A 115 -5.76 4.31 12.40
C ARG A 115 -4.92 5.58 12.62
N ARG A 116 -3.62 5.42 12.90
CA ARG A 116 -2.68 6.54 13.07
C ARG A 116 -2.54 7.35 11.78
N ILE A 117 -2.30 6.68 10.65
CA ILE A 117 -2.17 7.32 9.33
C ILE A 117 -3.50 7.96 8.91
N ARG A 118 -4.62 7.24 9.09
CA ARG A 118 -5.94 7.71 8.65
C ARG A 118 -6.37 9.03 9.29
N ARG A 119 -5.89 9.37 10.49
CA ARG A 119 -6.21 10.64 11.15
C ARG A 119 -5.59 11.87 10.46
N LYS A 120 -4.64 11.66 9.55
CA LYS A 120 -3.86 12.73 8.91
C LYS A 120 -4.11 12.87 7.41
N ILE A 121 -5.00 12.05 6.84
CA ILE A 121 -5.47 12.07 5.45
C ILE A 121 -6.91 12.55 5.46
#